data_AF-A0A2V3PTM4-F1
#
_entry.id   AF-A0A2V3PTM4-F1
#
_cell.length_a   1.000
_cell.length_b   1.000
_cell.length_c   1.000
_cell.angle_alpha   90.00
_cell.angle_beta   90.00
_cell.angle_gamma   90.00
#
_symmetry.space_group_name_H-M   'P 1'
#
loop_
_entity.id
_entity.type
_entity.pdbx_description
1 polymer ?
#
loop_
_entity_poly.entity_id
_entity_poly.type
_entity_poly.pdbx_seq_one_letter_code
_entity_poly.pdbx_strand_id
1 'polypeptide(L)'
;MDLLKQAQNEAANNPSNAIILLDSIKSPEKMGKGNYMQYVVTRVQARYNNDEDITGDTLVFEAQKYYNDISNFDKAAVANFYAGTVYRSQHVPEKALNSFLLATAYSRKAKNTMLAAKSLHFLGNIYLEQGITDSSIVHLHDALNLYNNESETGIRRLQVMSALGRSYDLANKLDSAYYFFNKSLDLANETDNAEHKAIQAYNLGYITMRMKQYDKSTVYLSKALEQTANTKDSLKIYLNLSLLYNEKSKPDSAKYYTDLIKNQVSAIKDNYLLESIYGSLSDYNSQIGDVSQALYYKGLQMEANQKILEERSTEKLFNAENKYQLQIQEQEHKAERKFFVLLQVTVFILMLLAIMFCRKRKYKKLKKLEEKVHSLTQDRLFEHSIASKSYLENVYEHFIIGWSDIETKVNQILLTGREEIDIEIYIEIKAMVDALKKQTNEQLLIVAKDYLSSDLYLGKKLSGALTDTDLIILMLCHLQYSEEAIAFIIDSKGNTFNLTDIKWNIERKLHQAGMNEFNIKALLYPE
;
A
#
# COMPACT_ATOMS: atom_id res chain seq x y z
N MET A 1 2.70 -36.65 -15.45
CA MET A 1 3.00 -35.58 -14.48
C MET A 1 4.25 -35.91 -13.68
N ASP A 2 4.46 -37.18 -13.30
CA ASP A 2 5.65 -37.61 -12.55
C ASP A 2 6.97 -37.40 -13.33
N LEU A 3 7.02 -37.79 -14.61
CA LEU A 3 8.20 -37.59 -15.47
C LEU A 3 8.65 -36.12 -15.61
N LEU A 4 7.69 -35.19 -15.72
CA LEU A 4 8.01 -33.76 -15.80
C LEU A 4 8.65 -33.24 -14.50
N LYS A 5 8.23 -33.77 -13.35
CA LYS A 5 8.81 -33.37 -12.06
C LYS A 5 10.20 -33.98 -11.88
N GLN A 6 10.40 -35.22 -12.29
CA GLN A 6 11.72 -35.86 -12.32
C GLN A 6 12.68 -35.09 -13.23
N ALA A 7 12.25 -34.76 -14.45
CA ALA A 7 13.05 -33.95 -15.38
C ALA A 7 13.44 -32.59 -14.79
N GLN A 8 12.54 -31.90 -14.08
CA GLN A 8 12.84 -30.62 -13.43
C GLN A 8 13.96 -30.73 -12.39
N ASN A 9 13.95 -31.80 -11.58
CA ASN A 9 14.98 -32.02 -10.56
C ASN A 9 16.36 -32.31 -11.18
N GLU A 10 16.36 -32.89 -12.38
CA GLU A 10 17.58 -33.29 -13.08
C GLU A 10 18.11 -32.24 -14.04
N ALA A 11 17.27 -31.33 -14.54
CA ALA A 11 17.63 -30.42 -15.64
C ALA A 11 18.83 -29.50 -15.35
N ALA A 12 19.19 -29.29 -14.07
CA ALA A 12 20.37 -28.51 -13.68
C ALA A 12 21.66 -29.34 -13.56
N ASN A 13 21.57 -30.60 -13.11
CA ASN A 13 22.72 -31.40 -12.71
C ASN A 13 22.96 -32.62 -13.61
N ASN A 14 21.90 -33.18 -14.18
CA ASN A 14 21.90 -34.31 -15.12
C ASN A 14 21.06 -33.95 -16.37
N PRO A 15 21.48 -32.94 -17.15
CA PRO A 15 20.66 -32.39 -18.21
C PRO A 15 20.32 -33.40 -19.31
N SER A 16 21.25 -34.32 -19.64
CA SER A 16 21.01 -35.37 -20.63
C SER A 16 19.89 -36.33 -20.20
N ASN A 17 19.82 -36.71 -18.91
CA ASN A 17 18.73 -37.55 -18.41
C ASN A 17 17.40 -36.78 -18.34
N ALA A 18 17.44 -35.49 -17.98
CA ALA A 18 16.26 -34.64 -18.03
C ALA A 18 15.66 -34.58 -19.45
N ILE A 19 16.48 -34.50 -20.51
CA ILE A 19 16.03 -34.55 -21.90
C ILE A 19 15.34 -35.88 -22.21
N ILE A 20 15.94 -37.02 -21.82
CA ILE A 20 15.35 -38.36 -22.02
C ILE A 20 13.97 -38.47 -21.34
N LEU A 21 13.86 -37.97 -20.11
CA LEU A 21 12.60 -37.95 -19.36
C LEU A 21 11.53 -37.08 -20.04
N LEU A 22 11.93 -35.93 -20.60
CA LEU A 22 11.04 -35.02 -21.32
C LEU A 22 10.58 -35.63 -22.64
N ASP A 23 11.47 -36.21 -23.43
CA ASP A 23 11.16 -36.84 -24.72
C ASP A 23 10.26 -38.07 -24.56
N SER A 24 10.25 -38.69 -23.37
CA SER A 24 9.35 -39.79 -23.01
C SER A 24 7.88 -39.34 -22.79
N ILE A 25 7.62 -38.04 -22.67
CA ILE A 25 6.27 -37.50 -22.48
C ILE A 25 5.57 -37.41 -23.84
N LYS A 26 4.61 -38.31 -24.08
CA LYS A 26 3.77 -38.28 -25.29
C LYS A 26 2.76 -37.14 -25.26
N SER A 27 2.66 -36.39 -26.36
CA SER A 27 1.73 -35.26 -26.53
C SER A 27 1.78 -34.24 -25.39
N PRO A 28 2.94 -33.60 -25.14
CA PRO A 28 3.08 -32.63 -24.07
C PRO A 28 2.08 -31.47 -24.20
N GLU A 29 1.68 -31.08 -25.41
CA GLU A 29 0.69 -30.04 -25.69
C GLU A 29 -0.70 -30.32 -25.10
N LYS A 30 -1.03 -31.59 -24.82
CA LYS A 30 -2.31 -31.98 -24.22
C LYS A 30 -2.31 -31.84 -22.69
N MET A 31 -1.16 -31.57 -22.07
CA MET A 31 -1.12 -31.29 -20.65
C MET A 31 -1.71 -29.90 -20.36
N GLY A 32 -2.29 -29.70 -19.17
CA GLY A 32 -2.83 -28.39 -18.79
C GLY A 32 -1.79 -27.28 -19.00
N LYS A 33 -2.23 -26.09 -19.44
CA LYS A 33 -1.35 -25.00 -19.92
C LYS A 33 -0.15 -24.72 -19.00
N GLY A 34 -0.37 -24.68 -17.68
CA GLY A 34 0.71 -24.44 -16.72
C GLY A 34 1.78 -25.53 -16.67
N ASN A 35 1.43 -26.80 -16.90
CA ASN A 35 2.39 -27.89 -17.02
C ASN A 35 3.09 -27.85 -18.38
N TYR A 36 2.38 -27.49 -19.46
CA TYR A 36 2.97 -27.40 -20.79
C TYR A 36 4.04 -26.31 -20.86
N MET A 37 3.76 -25.14 -20.28
CA MET A 37 4.75 -24.07 -20.14
C MET A 37 5.95 -24.50 -19.28
N GLN A 38 5.73 -25.33 -18.25
CA GLN A 38 6.82 -25.85 -17.42
C GLN A 38 7.68 -26.84 -18.20
N TYR A 39 7.05 -27.71 -19.00
CA TYR A 39 7.73 -28.62 -19.91
C TYR A 39 8.64 -27.86 -20.88
N VAL A 40 8.11 -26.81 -21.52
CA VAL A 40 8.88 -25.97 -22.46
C VAL A 40 10.10 -25.36 -21.77
N VAL A 41 9.94 -24.72 -20.62
CA VAL A 41 11.06 -24.09 -19.89
C VAL A 41 12.09 -25.13 -19.45
N THR A 42 11.63 -26.28 -18.92
CA THR A 42 12.51 -27.36 -18.45
C THR A 42 13.31 -27.97 -19.60
N ARG A 43 12.71 -28.06 -20.80
CA ARG A 43 13.40 -28.54 -22.00
C ARG A 43 14.50 -27.59 -22.45
N VAL A 44 14.22 -26.29 -22.53
CA VAL A 44 15.26 -25.29 -22.87
C VAL A 44 16.37 -25.30 -21.82
N GLN A 45 16.01 -25.39 -20.54
CA GLN A 45 16.98 -25.53 -19.46
C GLN A 45 17.92 -26.72 -19.65
N ALA A 46 17.36 -27.91 -19.87
CA ALA A 46 18.13 -29.12 -19.98
C ALA A 46 19.04 -29.08 -21.23
N ARG A 47 18.49 -28.66 -22.38
CA ARG A 47 19.27 -28.49 -23.62
C ARG A 47 20.39 -27.49 -23.48
N TYR A 48 20.11 -26.34 -22.86
CA TYR A 48 21.12 -25.31 -22.59
C TYR A 48 22.25 -25.83 -21.70
N ASN A 49 21.93 -26.55 -20.62
CA ASN A 49 22.94 -27.12 -19.72
C ASN A 49 23.64 -28.36 -20.31
N ASN A 50 23.14 -28.92 -21.42
CA ASN A 50 23.75 -30.00 -22.20
C ASN A 50 24.57 -29.48 -23.39
N ASP A 51 24.83 -28.16 -23.44
CA ASP A 51 25.54 -27.47 -24.54
C ASP A 51 24.90 -27.67 -25.93
N GLU A 52 23.59 -27.89 -25.99
CA GLU A 52 22.84 -27.98 -27.26
C GLU A 52 22.43 -26.60 -27.80
N ASP A 53 22.24 -26.52 -29.12
CA ASP A 53 21.71 -25.31 -29.75
C ASP A 53 20.22 -25.08 -29.41
N ILE A 54 19.96 -24.00 -28.67
CA ILE A 54 18.63 -23.55 -28.24
C ILE A 54 18.07 -22.41 -29.08
N THR A 55 18.75 -21.99 -30.15
CA THR A 55 18.37 -20.81 -30.96
C THR A 55 16.95 -20.90 -31.54
N GLY A 56 16.49 -22.13 -31.83
CA GLY A 56 15.13 -22.40 -32.32
C GLY A 56 14.04 -22.54 -31.26
N ASP A 57 14.37 -22.53 -29.96
CA ASP A 57 13.43 -22.87 -28.87
C ASP A 57 12.50 -21.69 -28.48
N THR A 58 11.82 -21.12 -29.47
CA THR A 58 11.02 -19.89 -29.32
C THR A 58 9.76 -20.03 -28.47
N LEU A 59 9.28 -21.25 -28.20
CA LEU A 59 8.13 -21.48 -27.31
C LEU A 59 8.40 -21.00 -25.88
N VAL A 60 9.67 -20.84 -25.47
CA VAL A 60 10.02 -20.28 -24.16
C VAL A 60 9.49 -18.86 -23.97
N PHE A 61 9.28 -18.10 -25.04
CA PHE A 61 8.71 -16.75 -24.97
C PHE A 61 7.22 -16.77 -24.60
N GLU A 62 6.47 -17.81 -25.01
CA GLU A 62 5.10 -17.99 -24.54
C GLU A 62 5.08 -18.35 -23.05
N ALA A 63 5.99 -19.22 -22.62
CA ALA A 63 6.13 -19.57 -21.20
C ALA A 63 6.54 -18.37 -20.35
N GLN A 64 7.46 -17.55 -20.83
CA GLN A 64 7.86 -16.29 -20.21
C GLN A 64 6.64 -15.38 -20.01
N LYS A 65 5.85 -15.13 -21.07
CA LYS A 65 4.63 -14.32 -20.99
C LYS A 65 3.63 -14.92 -20.00
N TYR A 66 3.35 -16.21 -20.10
CA TYR A 66 2.40 -16.89 -19.23
C TYR A 66 2.77 -16.77 -17.75
N TYR A 67 4.03 -17.02 -17.39
CA TYR A 67 4.47 -16.96 -15.99
C TYR A 67 4.56 -15.53 -15.45
N ASN A 68 4.87 -14.56 -16.31
CA ASN A 68 4.80 -13.14 -15.96
C ASN A 68 3.34 -12.72 -15.63
N ASP A 69 2.38 -13.13 -16.46
CA ASP A 69 0.96 -12.76 -16.29
C ASP A 69 0.36 -13.34 -15.00
N ILE A 70 0.67 -14.59 -14.66
CA ILE A 70 0.16 -15.22 -13.43
C ILE A 70 0.95 -14.85 -12.17
N SER A 71 2.00 -14.02 -12.29
CA SER A 71 2.85 -13.56 -11.18
C SER A 71 3.43 -14.69 -10.30
N ASN A 72 3.72 -15.86 -10.89
CA ASN A 72 4.43 -16.92 -10.19
C ASN A 72 5.93 -16.62 -10.24
N PHE A 73 6.46 -15.98 -9.19
CA PHE A 73 7.82 -15.44 -9.20
C PHE A 73 8.90 -16.51 -9.46
N ASP A 74 8.78 -17.70 -8.89
CA ASP A 74 9.73 -18.79 -9.11
C ASP A 74 9.79 -19.21 -10.57
N LYS A 75 8.63 -19.50 -11.18
CA LYS A 75 8.57 -19.95 -12.58
C LYS A 75 8.86 -18.82 -13.56
N ALA A 76 8.40 -17.61 -13.25
CA ALA A 76 8.69 -16.43 -14.04
C ALA A 76 10.19 -16.15 -14.08
N ALA A 77 10.89 -16.25 -12.94
CA ALA A 77 12.34 -16.05 -12.90
C ALA A 77 13.08 -17.00 -13.85
N VAL A 78 12.76 -18.30 -13.77
CA VAL A 78 13.38 -19.34 -14.60
C VAL A 78 13.03 -19.14 -16.08
N ALA A 79 11.77 -18.87 -16.40
CA ALA A 79 11.33 -18.66 -17.78
C ALA A 79 11.96 -17.41 -18.41
N ASN A 80 12.08 -16.30 -17.67
CA ASN A 80 12.76 -15.10 -18.14
C ASN A 80 14.26 -15.35 -18.34
N PHE A 81 14.91 -16.12 -17.46
CA PHE A 81 16.32 -16.46 -17.62
C PHE A 81 16.57 -17.22 -18.93
N TYR A 82 15.80 -18.28 -19.18
CA TYR A 82 15.98 -19.08 -20.41
C TYR A 82 15.45 -18.40 -21.68
N ALA A 83 14.44 -17.54 -21.58
CA ALA A 83 14.12 -16.63 -22.68
C ALA A 83 15.29 -15.69 -23.00
N GLY A 84 15.98 -15.18 -21.97
CA GLY A 84 17.19 -14.38 -22.12
C GLY A 84 18.32 -15.14 -22.82
N THR A 85 18.54 -16.42 -22.49
CA THR A 85 19.57 -17.24 -23.15
C THR A 85 19.23 -17.50 -24.62
N VAL A 86 17.96 -17.77 -24.96
CA VAL A 86 17.52 -17.92 -26.36
C VAL A 86 17.66 -16.61 -27.14
N TYR A 87 17.24 -15.46 -26.58
CA TYR A 87 17.43 -14.17 -27.26
C TYR A 87 18.90 -13.84 -27.48
N ARG A 88 19.78 -14.20 -26.52
CA ARG A 88 21.22 -14.02 -26.65
C ARG A 88 21.80 -14.90 -27.76
N SER A 89 21.37 -16.17 -27.88
CA SER A 89 21.82 -17.05 -28.97
C SER A 89 21.30 -16.60 -30.35
N GLN A 90 20.16 -15.90 -30.38
CA GLN A 90 19.63 -15.25 -31.58
C GLN A 90 20.31 -13.91 -31.90
N HIS A 91 21.30 -13.46 -31.12
CA HIS A 91 21.96 -12.16 -31.26
C HIS A 91 20.99 -10.96 -31.18
N VAL A 92 19.99 -11.03 -30.29
CA VAL A 92 19.03 -9.96 -30.01
C VAL A 92 19.26 -9.38 -28.60
N PRO A 93 20.34 -8.60 -28.39
CA PRO A 93 20.82 -8.23 -27.07
C PRO A 93 19.82 -7.40 -26.25
N GLU A 94 18.98 -6.58 -26.88
CA GLU A 94 17.98 -5.76 -26.20
C GLU A 94 16.85 -6.58 -25.56
N LYS A 95 16.43 -7.68 -26.20
CA LYS A 95 15.43 -8.59 -25.63
C LYS A 95 16.04 -9.52 -24.60
N ALA A 96 17.29 -9.93 -24.82
CA ALA A 96 18.05 -10.68 -23.84
C ALA A 96 18.23 -9.88 -22.55
N LEU A 97 18.64 -8.61 -22.66
CA LEU A 97 18.77 -7.68 -21.54
C LEU A 97 17.47 -7.59 -20.73
N ASN A 98 16.35 -7.25 -21.37
CA ASN A 98 15.06 -7.14 -20.67
C ASN A 98 14.66 -8.44 -19.97
N SER A 99 14.90 -9.58 -20.62
CA SER A 99 14.61 -10.89 -20.04
C SER A 99 15.50 -11.17 -18.81
N PHE A 100 16.79 -10.83 -18.84
CA PHE A 100 17.67 -11.00 -17.68
C PHE A 100 17.39 -9.99 -16.55
N LEU A 101 16.94 -8.77 -16.85
CA LEU A 101 16.46 -7.80 -15.86
C LEU A 101 15.22 -8.34 -15.12
N LEU A 102 14.23 -8.83 -15.86
CA LEU A 102 13.04 -9.47 -15.30
C LEU A 102 13.40 -10.72 -14.49
N ALA A 103 14.30 -11.56 -15.01
CA ALA A 103 14.78 -12.74 -14.30
C ALA A 103 15.44 -12.37 -12.97
N THR A 104 16.26 -11.32 -12.93
CA THR A 104 16.89 -10.82 -11.69
C THR A 104 15.84 -10.35 -10.70
N ALA A 105 14.87 -9.52 -11.14
CA ALA A 105 13.83 -9.00 -10.26
C ALA A 105 12.93 -10.09 -9.69
N TYR A 106 12.49 -11.05 -10.52
CA TYR A 106 11.68 -12.17 -10.06
C TYR A 106 12.48 -13.14 -9.19
N SER A 107 13.75 -13.39 -9.48
CA SER A 107 14.62 -14.21 -8.63
C SER A 107 14.77 -13.61 -7.23
N ARG A 108 14.92 -12.28 -7.12
CA ARG A 108 14.96 -11.58 -5.83
C ARG A 108 13.65 -11.73 -5.06
N LYS A 109 12.49 -11.59 -5.72
CA LYS A 109 11.16 -11.81 -5.11
C LYS A 109 10.96 -13.27 -4.66
N ALA A 110 11.46 -14.22 -5.45
CA ALA A 110 11.47 -15.65 -5.17
C ALA A 110 12.53 -16.08 -4.14
N LYS A 111 13.42 -15.17 -3.72
CA LYS A 111 14.59 -15.46 -2.88
C LYS A 111 15.52 -16.53 -3.48
N ASN A 112 15.56 -16.63 -4.81
CA ASN A 112 16.48 -17.49 -5.54
C ASN A 112 17.78 -16.73 -5.85
N THR A 113 18.69 -16.70 -4.87
CA THR A 113 19.96 -15.98 -4.95
C THR A 113 20.83 -16.48 -6.11
N MET A 114 20.91 -17.80 -6.30
CA MET A 114 21.69 -18.41 -7.37
C MET A 114 21.23 -17.95 -8.76
N LEU A 115 19.92 -17.93 -9.02
CA LEU A 115 19.39 -17.47 -10.31
C LEU A 115 19.57 -15.97 -10.49
N ALA A 116 19.40 -15.17 -9.43
CA ALA A 116 19.69 -13.74 -9.48
C ALA A 116 21.16 -13.46 -9.87
N ALA A 117 22.11 -14.19 -9.26
CA ALA A 117 23.53 -14.09 -9.57
C ALA A 117 23.84 -14.50 -11.02
N LYS A 118 23.21 -15.57 -11.52
CA LYS A 118 23.29 -15.98 -12.94
C LYS A 118 22.79 -14.86 -13.85
N SER A 119 21.59 -14.35 -13.64
CA SER A 119 21.02 -13.28 -14.46
C SER A 119 21.91 -12.03 -14.48
N LEU A 120 22.45 -11.62 -13.34
CA LEU A 120 23.38 -10.47 -13.24
C LEU A 120 24.70 -10.71 -14.00
N HIS A 121 25.25 -11.93 -13.93
CA HIS A 121 26.41 -12.29 -14.72
C HIS A 121 26.12 -12.17 -16.23
N PHE A 122 24.96 -12.64 -16.70
CA PHE A 122 24.57 -12.48 -18.10
C PHE A 122 24.35 -11.03 -18.51
N LEU A 123 23.73 -10.20 -17.67
CA LEU A 123 23.62 -8.75 -17.89
C LEU A 123 25.01 -8.12 -18.04
N GLY A 124 25.92 -8.42 -17.12
CA GLY A 124 27.29 -7.96 -17.15
C GLY A 124 28.03 -8.31 -18.45
N ASN A 125 27.85 -9.53 -18.95
CA ASN A 125 28.41 -9.97 -20.23
C ASN A 125 27.77 -9.28 -21.43
N ILE A 126 26.45 -9.06 -21.45
CA ILE A 126 25.79 -8.31 -22.52
C ILE A 126 26.36 -6.89 -22.59
N TYR A 127 26.48 -6.18 -21.47
CA TYR A 127 27.07 -4.85 -21.45
C TYR A 127 28.54 -4.86 -21.91
N LEU A 128 29.31 -5.87 -21.51
CA LEU A 128 30.70 -6.04 -21.96
C LEU A 128 30.79 -6.22 -23.49
N GLU A 129 29.96 -7.08 -24.07
CA GLU A 129 29.90 -7.34 -25.52
C GLU A 129 29.51 -6.08 -26.31
N GLN A 130 28.72 -5.19 -25.70
CA GLN A 130 28.31 -3.91 -26.28
C GLN A 130 29.30 -2.77 -25.98
N GLY A 131 30.38 -3.05 -25.26
CA GLY A 131 31.42 -2.07 -24.90
C GLY A 131 31.04 -1.08 -23.80
N ILE A 132 29.96 -1.33 -23.06
CA ILE A 132 29.46 -0.47 -21.97
C ILE A 132 30.08 -0.96 -20.66
N THR A 133 31.28 -0.50 -20.36
CA THR A 133 32.10 -1.04 -19.27
C THR A 133 31.56 -0.72 -17.88
N ASP A 134 31.03 0.48 -17.65
CA ASP A 134 30.53 0.88 -16.32
C ASP A 134 29.37 -0.02 -15.85
N SER A 135 28.34 -0.19 -16.70
CA SER A 135 27.22 -1.10 -16.39
C SER A 135 27.67 -2.55 -16.26
N SER A 136 28.61 -2.99 -17.11
CA SER A 136 29.18 -4.34 -17.00
C SER A 136 29.82 -4.58 -15.63
N ILE A 137 30.67 -3.66 -15.18
CA ILE A 137 31.36 -3.74 -13.89
C ILE A 137 30.35 -3.80 -12.74
N VAL A 138 29.32 -2.95 -12.74
CA VAL A 138 28.29 -2.93 -11.69
C VAL A 138 27.57 -4.28 -11.58
N HIS A 139 27.04 -4.80 -12.69
CA HIS A 139 26.30 -6.07 -12.66
C HIS A 139 27.18 -7.27 -12.33
N LEU A 140 28.44 -7.29 -12.77
CA LEU A 140 29.36 -8.37 -12.46
C LEU A 140 29.80 -8.35 -10.99
N HIS A 141 29.98 -7.18 -10.37
CA HIS A 141 30.22 -7.08 -8.92
C HIS A 141 29.03 -7.59 -8.13
N ASP A 142 27.80 -7.19 -8.50
CA ASP A 142 26.59 -7.70 -7.86
C ASP A 142 26.50 -9.23 -7.99
N ALA A 143 26.80 -9.78 -9.17
CA ALA A 143 26.84 -11.23 -9.37
C ALA A 143 27.88 -11.91 -8.50
N LEU A 144 29.11 -11.36 -8.42
CA LEU A 144 30.19 -11.91 -7.61
C LEU A 144 29.85 -11.90 -6.12
N ASN A 145 29.25 -10.81 -5.63
CA ASN A 145 28.80 -10.69 -4.25
C ASN A 145 27.76 -11.75 -3.89
N LEU A 146 26.79 -11.99 -4.77
CA LEU A 146 25.80 -13.05 -4.54
C LEU A 146 26.43 -14.45 -4.59
N TYR A 147 27.34 -14.71 -5.53
CA TYR A 147 28.02 -16.01 -5.59
C TYR A 147 28.93 -16.29 -4.39
N ASN A 148 29.55 -15.27 -3.78
CA ASN A 148 30.36 -15.43 -2.59
C ASN A 148 29.55 -15.88 -1.36
N ASN A 149 28.24 -15.64 -1.36
CA ASN A 149 27.33 -16.03 -0.27
C ASN A 149 26.69 -17.41 -0.49
N GLU A 150 27.08 -18.12 -1.54
CA GLU A 150 26.49 -19.40 -1.96
C GLU A 150 27.57 -20.49 -2.05
N SER A 151 27.23 -21.72 -1.69
CA SER A 151 28.12 -22.89 -1.83
C SER A 151 28.19 -23.35 -3.29
N GLU A 152 29.27 -24.07 -3.63
CA GLU A 152 29.44 -24.71 -4.96
C GLU A 152 29.45 -23.74 -6.16
N THR A 153 29.84 -22.49 -5.93
CA THR A 153 29.90 -21.44 -6.96
C THR A 153 31.29 -21.21 -7.54
N GLY A 154 32.29 -22.05 -7.22
CA GLY A 154 33.69 -21.85 -7.59
C GLY A 154 33.89 -21.49 -9.07
N ILE A 155 33.38 -22.32 -9.97
CA ILE A 155 33.45 -22.08 -11.43
C ILE A 155 32.74 -20.78 -11.83
N ARG A 156 31.59 -20.46 -11.22
CA ARG A 156 30.85 -19.23 -11.53
C ARG A 156 31.62 -17.99 -11.09
N ARG A 157 32.27 -18.04 -9.93
CA ARG A 157 33.13 -16.98 -9.41
C ARG A 157 34.34 -16.76 -10.33
N LEU A 158 34.97 -17.83 -10.81
CA LEU A 158 36.03 -17.76 -11.83
C LEU A 158 35.59 -17.01 -13.09
N GLN A 159 34.44 -17.40 -13.64
CA GLN A 159 33.90 -16.79 -14.85
C GLN A 159 33.58 -15.30 -14.65
N VAL A 160 32.95 -14.94 -13.53
CA VAL A 160 32.62 -13.54 -13.21
C VAL A 160 33.87 -12.70 -12.98
N MET A 161 34.88 -13.21 -12.26
CA MET A 161 36.16 -12.52 -12.08
C MET A 161 36.88 -12.31 -13.42
N SER A 162 36.83 -13.31 -14.31
CA SER A 162 37.37 -13.18 -15.66
C SER A 162 36.64 -12.10 -16.46
N ALA A 163 35.32 -12.05 -16.37
CA ALA A 163 34.52 -11.02 -17.01
C ALA A 163 34.82 -9.63 -16.44
N LEU A 164 34.96 -9.48 -15.11
CA LEU A 164 35.38 -8.23 -14.47
C LEU A 164 36.75 -7.78 -14.97
N GLY A 165 37.70 -8.70 -15.07
CA GLY A 165 39.04 -8.42 -15.60
C GLY A 165 38.96 -7.82 -17.01
N ARG A 166 38.15 -8.42 -17.90
CA ARG A 166 37.91 -7.90 -19.25
C ARG A 166 37.19 -6.55 -19.26
N SER A 167 36.21 -6.33 -18.39
CA SER A 167 35.51 -5.05 -18.31
C SER A 167 36.41 -3.92 -17.82
N TYR A 168 37.30 -4.20 -16.86
CA TYR A 168 38.33 -3.24 -16.42
C TYR A 168 39.39 -2.98 -17.47
N ASP A 169 39.80 -4.00 -18.21
CA ASP A 169 40.73 -3.90 -19.34
C ASP A 169 40.18 -2.98 -20.44
N LEU A 170 38.92 -3.18 -20.83
CA LEU A 170 38.23 -2.33 -21.80
C LEU A 170 38.02 -0.90 -21.28
N ALA A 171 37.88 -0.72 -19.97
CA ALA A 171 37.88 0.59 -19.32
C ALA A 171 39.29 1.19 -19.12
N ASN A 172 40.32 0.55 -19.67
CA ASN A 172 41.73 0.92 -19.56
C ASN A 172 42.27 1.00 -18.12
N LYS A 173 41.67 0.26 -17.18
CA LYS A 173 42.08 0.14 -15.77
C LYS A 173 42.92 -1.13 -15.59
N LEU A 174 44.16 -1.10 -16.08
CA LEU A 174 45.01 -2.30 -16.21
C LEU A 174 45.31 -2.98 -14.86
N ASP A 175 45.54 -2.21 -13.80
CA ASP A 175 45.81 -2.76 -12.46
C ASP A 175 44.61 -3.56 -11.92
N SER A 176 43.39 -3.03 -12.11
CA SER A 176 42.16 -3.72 -11.73
C SER A 176 41.94 -4.98 -12.57
N ALA A 177 42.22 -4.92 -13.87
CA ALA A 177 42.12 -6.08 -14.74
C ALA A 177 43.09 -7.19 -14.29
N TYR A 178 44.35 -6.85 -14.05
CA TYR A 178 45.36 -7.76 -13.54
C TYR A 178 44.94 -8.38 -12.20
N TYR A 179 44.42 -7.57 -11.27
CA TYR A 179 43.94 -8.05 -9.98
C TYR A 179 42.83 -9.12 -10.11
N PHE A 180 41.82 -8.88 -10.95
CA PHE A 180 40.72 -9.83 -11.12
C PHE A 180 41.13 -11.10 -11.87
N PHE A 181 41.99 -10.99 -12.89
CA PHE A 181 42.55 -12.17 -13.55
C PHE A 181 43.40 -13.00 -12.60
N ASN A 182 44.19 -12.36 -11.73
CA ASN A 182 45.03 -13.08 -10.77
C ASN A 182 44.17 -13.78 -9.71
N LYS A 183 43.14 -13.11 -9.16
CA LYS A 183 42.18 -13.76 -8.25
C LYS A 183 41.46 -14.95 -8.88
N SER A 184 41.11 -14.83 -10.16
CA SER A 184 40.55 -15.95 -10.91
C SER A 184 41.56 -17.09 -11.04
N LEU A 185 42.84 -16.80 -11.31
CA LEU A 185 43.88 -17.83 -11.38
C LEU A 185 44.09 -18.53 -10.03
N ASP A 186 44.12 -17.78 -8.93
CA ASP A 186 44.26 -18.31 -7.57
C ASP A 186 43.14 -19.30 -7.26
N LEU A 187 41.88 -18.91 -7.50
CA LEU A 187 40.75 -19.80 -7.30
C LEU A 187 40.79 -21.02 -8.25
N ALA A 188 41.27 -20.86 -9.49
CA ALA A 188 41.41 -21.98 -10.43
C ALA A 188 42.48 -22.97 -9.95
N ASN A 189 43.52 -22.49 -9.26
CA ASN A 189 44.50 -23.33 -8.57
C ASN A 189 43.90 -24.07 -7.39
N GLU A 190 43.12 -23.39 -6.55
CA GLU A 190 42.43 -24.00 -5.41
C GLU A 190 41.45 -25.10 -5.84
N THR A 191 40.74 -24.90 -6.96
CA THR A 191 39.76 -25.88 -7.47
C THR A 191 40.34 -26.89 -8.47
N ASP A 192 41.65 -26.88 -8.68
CA ASP A 192 42.37 -27.67 -9.68
C ASP A 192 41.75 -27.67 -11.10
N ASN A 193 41.25 -26.51 -11.53
CA ASN A 193 40.56 -26.39 -12.82
C ASN A 193 41.56 -26.04 -13.93
N ALA A 194 42.09 -27.05 -14.63
CA ALA A 194 43.11 -26.89 -15.67
C ALA A 194 42.69 -25.94 -16.82
N GLU A 195 41.44 -26.02 -17.26
CA GLU A 195 40.90 -25.15 -18.31
C GLU A 195 40.96 -23.67 -17.90
N HIS A 196 40.44 -23.35 -16.71
CA HIS A 196 40.45 -21.96 -16.22
C HIS A 196 41.86 -21.47 -15.88
N LYS A 197 42.78 -22.35 -15.45
CA LYS A 197 44.20 -22.01 -15.30
C LYS A 197 44.80 -21.52 -16.62
N ALA A 198 44.55 -22.23 -17.73
CA ALA A 198 45.03 -21.84 -19.06
C ALA A 198 44.42 -20.51 -19.52
N ILE A 199 43.10 -20.33 -19.35
CA ILE A 199 42.38 -19.10 -19.69
C ILE A 199 42.93 -17.90 -18.90
N GLN A 200 43.16 -18.05 -17.60
CA GLN A 200 43.69 -16.94 -16.80
C GLN A 200 45.17 -16.66 -17.08
N ALA A 201 45.98 -17.70 -17.34
CA ALA A 201 47.36 -17.50 -17.79
C ALA A 201 47.39 -16.69 -19.09
N TYR A 202 46.50 -16.99 -20.05
CA TYR A 202 46.35 -16.19 -21.26
C TYR A 202 45.97 -14.72 -20.94
N ASN A 203 44.94 -14.49 -20.12
CA ASN A 203 44.48 -13.14 -19.77
C ASN A 203 45.57 -12.34 -19.04
N LEU A 204 46.31 -12.99 -18.14
CA LEU A 204 47.45 -12.38 -17.43
C LEU A 204 48.61 -12.06 -18.38
N GLY A 205 48.89 -12.94 -19.33
CA GLY A 205 49.87 -12.70 -20.38
C GLY A 205 49.52 -11.48 -21.23
N TYR A 206 48.25 -11.37 -21.63
CA TYR A 206 47.72 -10.21 -22.36
C TYR A 206 47.82 -8.92 -21.56
N ILE A 207 47.31 -8.89 -20.31
CA ILE A 207 47.27 -7.65 -19.53
C ILE A 207 48.68 -7.18 -19.14
N THR A 208 49.59 -8.11 -18.81
CA THR A 208 50.98 -7.76 -18.50
C THR A 208 51.74 -7.24 -19.72
N MET A 209 51.40 -7.70 -20.93
CA MET A 209 51.89 -7.10 -22.18
C MET A 209 51.42 -5.64 -22.31
N ARG A 210 50.13 -5.36 -22.09
CA ARG A 210 49.59 -3.99 -22.11
C ARG A 210 50.23 -3.09 -21.06
N MET A 211 50.62 -3.64 -19.91
CA MET A 211 51.37 -2.97 -18.85
C MET A 211 52.88 -2.83 -19.15
N LYS A 212 53.34 -3.27 -20.33
CA LYS A 212 54.76 -3.30 -20.75
C LYS A 212 55.66 -4.17 -19.86
N GLN A 213 55.09 -5.12 -19.12
CA GLN A 213 55.81 -6.10 -18.33
C GLN A 213 56.12 -7.33 -19.19
N TYR A 214 56.91 -7.12 -20.25
CA TYR A 214 57.08 -8.08 -21.34
C TYR A 214 57.65 -9.44 -20.90
N ASP A 215 58.52 -9.50 -19.90
CA ASP A 215 59.08 -10.77 -19.42
C ASP A 215 58.06 -11.60 -18.64
N LYS A 216 57.20 -10.96 -17.83
CA LYS A 216 56.07 -11.65 -17.19
C LYS A 216 55.06 -12.12 -18.23
N SER A 217 54.79 -11.30 -19.24
CA SER A 217 53.91 -11.66 -20.34
C SER A 217 54.40 -12.91 -21.08
N THR A 218 55.71 -12.99 -21.37
CA THR A 218 56.31 -14.20 -21.97
C THR A 218 56.02 -15.44 -21.12
N VAL A 219 56.28 -15.39 -19.81
CA VAL A 219 56.04 -16.53 -18.91
C VAL A 219 54.57 -16.97 -18.93
N TYR A 220 53.64 -16.02 -18.78
CA TYR A 220 52.21 -16.33 -18.75
C TYR A 220 51.68 -16.87 -20.09
N LEU A 221 52.08 -16.28 -21.22
CA LEU A 221 51.65 -16.73 -22.55
C LEU A 221 52.25 -18.10 -22.92
N SER A 222 53.52 -18.36 -22.56
CA SER A 222 54.13 -19.69 -22.73
C SER A 222 53.38 -20.74 -21.93
N LYS A 223 53.08 -20.47 -20.65
CA LYS A 223 52.30 -21.37 -19.80
C LYS A 223 50.90 -21.61 -20.36
N ALA A 224 50.22 -20.57 -20.84
CA ALA A 224 48.91 -20.71 -21.48
C ALA A 224 48.98 -21.59 -22.73
N LEU A 225 50.04 -21.46 -23.53
CA LEU A 225 50.23 -22.26 -24.74
C LEU A 225 50.48 -23.73 -24.42
N GLU A 226 51.31 -24.03 -23.42
CA GLU A 226 51.59 -25.39 -22.96
C GLU A 226 50.34 -26.11 -22.43
N GLN A 227 49.41 -25.37 -21.83
CA GLN A 227 48.21 -25.90 -21.19
C GLN A 227 47.01 -25.97 -22.15
N THR A 228 47.10 -25.37 -23.33
CA THR A 228 46.00 -25.30 -24.29
C THR A 228 46.02 -26.50 -25.24
N ALA A 229 44.93 -27.27 -25.27
CA ALA A 229 44.74 -28.39 -26.22
C ALA A 229 43.92 -28.01 -27.47
N ASN A 230 43.33 -26.80 -27.51
CA ASN A 230 42.41 -26.35 -28.55
C ASN A 230 43.06 -25.38 -29.53
N THR A 231 42.95 -25.66 -30.83
CA THR A 231 43.49 -24.83 -31.92
C THR A 231 42.99 -23.39 -31.90
N LYS A 232 41.72 -23.14 -31.55
CA LYS A 232 41.15 -21.79 -31.50
C LYS A 232 41.74 -20.95 -30.36
N ASP A 233 42.00 -21.58 -29.22
CA ASP A 233 42.59 -20.89 -28.07
C ASP A 233 44.09 -20.64 -28.29
N SER A 234 44.78 -21.58 -28.95
CA SER A 234 46.16 -21.39 -29.41
C SER A 234 46.30 -20.17 -30.32
N LEU A 235 45.33 -19.91 -31.19
CA LEU A 235 45.35 -18.75 -32.09
C LEU A 235 45.37 -17.40 -31.34
N LYS A 236 44.56 -17.25 -30.29
CA LYS A 236 44.57 -16.04 -29.46
C LYS A 236 45.91 -15.87 -28.74
N ILE A 237 46.51 -16.97 -28.32
CA ILE A 237 47.83 -16.96 -27.69
C ILE A 237 48.91 -16.57 -28.72
N TYR A 238 48.86 -17.11 -29.95
CA TYR A 238 49.76 -16.74 -31.04
C TYR A 238 49.66 -15.26 -31.39
N LEU A 239 48.46 -14.69 -31.43
CA LEU A 239 48.25 -13.26 -31.63
C LEU A 239 49.00 -12.44 -30.58
N ASN A 240 48.82 -12.76 -29.30
CA ASN A 240 49.49 -12.02 -28.22
C ASN A 240 51.00 -12.24 -28.21
N LEU A 241 51.48 -13.44 -28.57
CA LEU A 241 52.92 -13.70 -28.71
C LEU A 241 53.53 -12.93 -29.89
N SER A 242 52.82 -12.84 -31.02
CA SER A 242 53.22 -12.04 -32.17
C SER A 242 53.39 -10.57 -31.78
N LEU A 243 52.36 -9.98 -31.16
CA LEU A 243 52.39 -8.61 -30.63
C LEU A 243 53.53 -8.41 -29.63
N LEU A 244 53.70 -9.33 -28.67
CA LEU A 244 54.75 -9.26 -27.67
C LEU A 244 56.16 -9.25 -28.31
N TYR A 245 56.41 -10.11 -29.29
CA TYR A 245 57.73 -10.18 -29.92
C TYR A 245 57.99 -9.00 -30.85
N ASN A 246 56.96 -8.43 -31.49
CA ASN A 246 57.07 -7.15 -32.21
C ASN A 246 57.48 -6.03 -31.24
N GLU A 247 56.78 -5.89 -30.11
CA GLU A 247 57.10 -4.90 -29.06
C GLU A 247 58.52 -5.08 -28.50
N LYS A 248 59.01 -6.32 -28.38
CA LYS A 248 60.40 -6.63 -27.98
C LYS A 248 61.42 -6.43 -29.11
N SER A 249 61.00 -6.00 -30.31
CA SER A 249 61.85 -5.88 -31.50
C SER A 249 62.57 -7.18 -31.88
N LYS A 250 61.86 -8.30 -31.80
CA LYS A 250 62.33 -9.65 -32.17
C LYS A 250 61.58 -10.16 -33.41
N PRO A 251 61.94 -9.68 -34.62
CA PRO A 251 61.16 -9.93 -35.84
C PRO A 251 61.09 -11.42 -36.21
N ASP A 252 62.14 -12.22 -35.98
CA ASP A 252 62.12 -13.66 -36.28
C ASP A 252 61.08 -14.41 -35.45
N SER A 253 60.99 -14.10 -34.15
CA SER A 253 59.99 -14.70 -33.26
C SER A 253 58.58 -14.22 -33.61
N ALA A 254 58.41 -12.92 -33.91
CA ALA A 254 57.11 -12.39 -34.33
C ALA A 254 56.65 -12.99 -35.66
N LYS A 255 57.56 -13.19 -36.61
CA LYS A 255 57.31 -13.86 -37.88
C LYS A 255 56.75 -15.26 -37.68
N TYR A 256 57.38 -16.04 -36.80
CA TYR A 256 56.93 -17.40 -36.50
C TYR A 256 55.45 -17.45 -36.09
N TYR A 257 55.04 -16.61 -35.13
CA TYR A 257 53.64 -16.57 -34.68
C TYR A 257 52.71 -15.95 -35.71
N THR A 258 53.15 -14.93 -36.44
CA THR A 258 52.41 -14.34 -37.56
C THR A 258 52.08 -15.37 -38.63
N ASP A 259 53.03 -16.21 -39.01
CA ASP A 259 52.82 -17.25 -40.03
C ASP A 259 51.83 -18.32 -39.53
N LEU A 260 51.88 -18.69 -38.24
CA LEU A 260 50.88 -19.58 -37.62
C LEU A 260 49.46 -19.01 -37.68
N ILE A 261 49.31 -17.70 -37.43
CA ILE A 261 48.02 -16.99 -37.51
C ILE A 261 47.50 -16.99 -38.94
N LYS A 262 48.34 -16.64 -39.92
CA LYS A 262 47.95 -16.57 -41.34
C LYS A 262 47.40 -17.90 -41.87
N ASN A 263 47.96 -19.03 -41.41
CA ASN A 263 47.50 -20.36 -41.83
C ASN A 263 46.09 -20.71 -41.35
N GLN A 264 45.55 -19.98 -40.35
CA GLN A 264 44.26 -20.27 -39.73
C GLN A 264 43.24 -19.14 -39.90
N VAL A 265 43.65 -17.97 -40.41
CA VAL A 265 42.83 -16.76 -40.45
C VAL A 265 41.53 -16.92 -41.24
N SER A 266 41.54 -17.71 -42.31
CA SER A 266 40.39 -17.94 -43.19
C SER A 266 39.24 -18.70 -42.52
N ALA A 267 39.52 -19.42 -41.43
CA ALA A 267 38.51 -20.17 -40.68
C ALA A 267 37.82 -19.31 -39.59
N ILE A 268 38.29 -18.08 -39.35
CA ILE A 268 37.80 -17.22 -38.29
C ILE A 268 36.59 -16.43 -38.77
N LYS A 269 35.50 -16.48 -37.99
CA LYS A 269 34.28 -15.70 -38.22
C LYS A 269 34.06 -14.57 -37.22
N ASP A 270 34.83 -14.57 -36.14
CA ASP A 270 34.73 -13.58 -35.07
C ASP A 270 35.37 -12.26 -35.51
N ASN A 271 34.56 -11.23 -35.73
CA ASN A 271 35.01 -9.93 -36.21
C ASN A 271 35.97 -9.23 -35.23
N TYR A 272 35.80 -9.43 -33.91
CA TYR A 272 36.71 -8.87 -32.90
C TYR A 272 38.10 -9.51 -32.98
N LEU A 273 38.15 -10.84 -33.13
CA LEU A 273 39.42 -11.54 -33.29
C LEU A 273 40.09 -11.19 -34.63
N LEU A 274 39.31 -11.07 -35.71
CA LEU A 274 39.82 -10.66 -37.02
C LEU A 274 40.41 -9.25 -36.99
N GLU A 275 39.72 -8.29 -36.36
CA GLU A 275 40.21 -6.92 -36.18
C GLU A 275 41.59 -6.92 -35.51
N SER A 276 41.74 -7.64 -34.40
CA SER A 276 43.01 -7.67 -33.66
C SER A 276 44.11 -8.42 -34.41
N ILE A 277 43.78 -9.50 -35.14
CA ILE A 277 44.72 -10.20 -36.02
C ILE A 277 45.23 -9.29 -37.13
N TYR A 278 44.34 -8.61 -37.85
CA TYR A 278 44.73 -7.72 -38.92
C TYR A 278 45.56 -6.54 -38.41
N GLY A 279 45.25 -6.01 -37.22
CA GLY A 279 46.09 -5.05 -36.51
C GLY A 279 47.52 -5.59 -36.29
N SER A 280 47.64 -6.76 -35.66
CA SER A 280 48.95 -7.39 -35.40
C SER A 280 49.75 -7.67 -36.67
N LEU A 281 49.09 -8.13 -37.74
CA LEU A 281 49.71 -8.34 -39.04
C LEU A 281 50.18 -7.03 -39.67
N SER A 282 49.39 -5.96 -39.55
CA SER A 282 49.80 -4.62 -40.01
C SER A 282 51.06 -4.15 -39.27
N ASP A 283 51.07 -4.25 -37.94
CA ASP A 283 52.18 -3.83 -37.08
C ASP A 283 53.48 -4.60 -37.40
N TYR A 284 53.39 -5.92 -37.58
CA TYR A 284 54.53 -6.75 -38.00
C TYR A 284 55.11 -6.29 -39.34
N ASN A 285 54.26 -6.10 -40.36
CA ASN A 285 54.71 -5.69 -41.70
C ASN A 285 55.31 -4.27 -41.68
N SER A 286 54.75 -3.35 -40.89
CA SER A 286 55.35 -2.03 -40.67
C SER A 286 56.74 -2.13 -40.06
N GLN A 287 56.94 -3.01 -39.08
CA GLN A 287 58.22 -3.17 -38.39
C GLN A 287 59.33 -3.73 -39.30
N ILE A 288 58.99 -4.63 -40.22
CA ILE A 288 59.95 -5.18 -41.21
C ILE A 288 60.10 -4.31 -42.47
N GLY A 289 59.37 -3.20 -42.57
CA GLY A 289 59.44 -2.25 -43.69
C GLY A 289 58.58 -2.61 -44.91
N ASP A 290 57.71 -3.61 -44.84
CA ASP A 290 56.75 -3.94 -45.90
C ASP A 290 55.50 -3.06 -45.78
N VAL A 291 55.63 -1.82 -46.27
CA VAL A 291 54.56 -0.81 -46.20
C VAL A 291 53.31 -1.25 -46.97
N SER A 292 53.47 -1.97 -48.09
CA SER A 292 52.35 -2.44 -48.91
C SER A 292 51.48 -3.45 -48.16
N GLN A 293 52.08 -4.46 -47.55
CA GLN A 293 51.34 -5.42 -46.73
C GLN A 293 50.79 -4.78 -45.46
N ALA A 294 51.52 -3.85 -44.84
CA ALA A 294 51.04 -3.13 -43.67
C ALA A 294 49.73 -2.39 -43.97
N LEU A 295 49.67 -1.65 -45.08
CA LEU A 295 48.47 -0.94 -45.52
C LEU A 295 47.32 -1.88 -45.91
N TYR A 296 47.62 -3.01 -46.55
CA TYR A 296 46.62 -4.02 -46.88
C TYR A 296 45.92 -4.56 -45.62
N TYR A 297 46.69 -5.00 -44.63
CA TYR A 297 46.11 -5.49 -43.37
C TYR A 297 45.45 -4.37 -42.57
N LYS A 298 45.93 -3.12 -42.68
CA LYS A 298 45.26 -1.97 -42.07
C LYS A 298 43.86 -1.76 -42.64
N GLY A 299 43.68 -1.92 -43.95
CA GLY A 299 42.37 -1.88 -44.61
C GLY A 299 41.43 -2.97 -44.07
N LEU A 300 41.90 -4.21 -43.99
CA LEU A 300 41.11 -5.32 -43.44
C LEU A 300 40.74 -5.12 -41.96
N GLN A 301 41.64 -4.54 -41.15
CA GLN A 301 41.34 -4.15 -39.78
C GLN A 301 40.19 -3.13 -39.73
N MET A 302 40.22 -2.11 -40.58
CA MET A 302 39.17 -1.09 -40.65
C MET A 302 37.81 -1.70 -41.06
N GLU A 303 37.81 -2.62 -42.03
CA GLU A 303 36.59 -3.35 -42.44
C GLU A 303 36.01 -4.19 -41.29
N ALA A 304 36.85 -4.91 -40.55
CA ALA A 304 36.43 -5.68 -39.39
C ALA A 304 35.86 -4.76 -38.28
N ASN A 305 36.52 -3.64 -38.02
CA ASN A 305 36.05 -2.65 -37.04
C ASN A 305 34.72 -2.01 -37.45
N GLN A 306 34.49 -1.76 -38.73
CA GLN A 306 33.20 -1.27 -39.21
C GLN A 306 32.08 -2.27 -38.92
N LYS A 307 32.28 -3.56 -39.19
CA LYS A 307 31.31 -4.62 -38.88
C LYS A 307 31.00 -4.70 -37.38
N ILE A 308 32.02 -4.58 -36.53
CA ILE A 308 31.84 -4.53 -35.07
C ILE A 308 30.93 -3.37 -34.65
N LEU A 309 31.14 -2.18 -35.22
CA LEU A 309 30.32 -1.00 -34.93
C LEU A 309 28.88 -1.16 -35.42
N GLU A 310 28.66 -1.82 -36.56
CA GLU A 310 27.33 -2.14 -37.08
C GLU A 310 26.59 -3.20 -36.24
N GLU A 311 27.33 -4.16 -35.64
CA GLU A 311 26.77 -5.17 -34.75
C GLU A 311 26.41 -4.60 -33.35
N ARG A 312 27.11 -3.56 -32.91
CA ARG A 312 26.83 -2.91 -31.61
C ARG A 312 25.45 -2.25 -31.62
N SER A 313 24.63 -2.65 -30.66
CA SER A 313 23.25 -2.21 -30.47
C SER A 313 23.10 -1.32 -29.23
N THR A 314 24.08 -0.45 -28.96
CA THR A 314 24.15 0.38 -27.74
C THR A 314 22.89 1.21 -27.50
N GLU A 315 22.34 1.86 -28.54
CA GLU A 315 21.12 2.67 -28.42
C GLU A 315 19.90 1.81 -28.07
N LYS A 316 19.72 0.66 -28.75
CA LYS A 316 18.63 -0.28 -28.47
C LYS A 316 18.73 -0.81 -27.04
N LEU A 317 19.94 -1.06 -26.56
CA LEU A 317 20.20 -1.53 -25.20
C LEU A 317 19.82 -0.46 -24.16
N PHE A 318 20.23 0.80 -24.38
CA PHE A 318 19.86 1.92 -23.51
C PHE A 318 18.35 2.16 -23.50
N ASN A 319 17.70 2.08 -24.66
CA ASN A 319 16.24 2.19 -24.77
C ASN A 319 15.51 1.05 -24.04
N ALA A 320 16.03 -0.18 -24.11
CA ALA A 320 15.48 -1.32 -23.39
C ALA A 320 15.63 -1.16 -21.87
N GLU A 321 16.80 -0.72 -21.39
CA GLU A 321 17.05 -0.42 -19.98
C GLU A 321 16.11 0.69 -19.49
N ASN A 322 16.04 1.83 -20.18
CA ASN A 322 15.16 2.94 -19.80
C ASN A 322 13.69 2.52 -19.76
N LYS A 323 13.23 1.73 -20.73
CA LYS A 323 11.86 1.21 -20.74
C LYS A 323 11.60 0.33 -19.51
N TYR A 324 12.55 -0.51 -19.14
CA TYR A 324 12.46 -1.33 -17.93
C TYR A 324 12.41 -0.47 -16.66
N GLN A 325 13.29 0.53 -16.54
CA GLN A 325 13.30 1.45 -15.40
C GLN A 325 12.00 2.25 -15.28
N LEU A 326 11.47 2.76 -16.39
CA LEU A 326 10.16 3.41 -16.43
C LEU A 326 9.04 2.46 -15.97
N GLN A 327 9.09 1.19 -16.37
CA GLN A 327 8.11 0.19 -15.94
C GLN A 327 8.16 -0.07 -14.42
N ILE A 328 9.36 -0.10 -13.82
CA ILE A 328 9.50 -0.19 -12.35
C ILE A 328 8.89 1.04 -11.68
N GLN A 329 9.27 2.24 -12.12
CA GLN A 329 8.76 3.49 -11.55
C GLN A 329 7.23 3.58 -11.65
N GLU A 330 6.64 3.18 -12.78
CA GLU A 330 5.19 3.12 -12.92
C GLU A 330 4.54 2.14 -11.94
N GLN A 331 5.17 1.01 -11.66
CA GLN A 331 4.67 0.04 -10.68
C GLN A 331 4.76 0.58 -9.25
N GLU A 332 5.87 1.23 -8.89
CA GLU A 332 6.06 1.89 -7.60
C GLU A 332 5.01 2.98 -7.40
N HIS A 333 4.84 3.88 -8.36
CA HIS A 333 3.80 4.91 -8.31
C HIS A 333 2.39 4.32 -8.24
N LYS A 334 2.10 3.22 -8.95
CA LYS A 334 0.80 2.53 -8.81
C LYS A 334 0.60 1.95 -7.41
N ALA A 335 1.65 1.39 -6.80
CA ALA A 335 1.61 0.88 -5.43
C ALA A 335 1.43 2.00 -4.41
N GLU A 336 2.17 3.10 -4.54
CA GLU A 336 2.03 4.31 -3.72
C GLU A 336 0.61 4.87 -3.81
N ARG A 337 0.07 5.02 -5.03
CA ARG A 337 -1.32 5.48 -5.23
C ARG A 337 -2.32 4.58 -4.51
N LYS A 338 -2.18 3.26 -4.61
CA LYS A 338 -3.06 2.31 -3.88
C LYS A 338 -2.94 2.49 -2.37
N PHE A 339 -1.73 2.66 -1.85
CA PHE A 339 -1.50 2.90 -0.44
C PHE A 339 -2.16 4.20 0.04
N PHE A 340 -2.01 5.31 -0.70
CA PHE A 340 -2.66 6.58 -0.37
C PHE A 340 -4.20 6.50 -0.41
N VAL A 341 -4.77 5.79 -1.40
CA VAL A 341 -6.23 5.56 -1.45
C VAL A 341 -6.69 4.77 -0.22
N LEU A 342 -5.97 3.70 0.16
CA LEU A 342 -6.30 2.91 1.34
C LEU A 342 -6.21 3.73 2.63
N LEU A 343 -5.19 4.60 2.74
CA LEU A 343 -5.02 5.52 3.85
C LEU A 343 -6.19 6.51 3.95
N GLN A 344 -6.60 7.12 2.83
CA GLN A 344 -7.74 8.03 2.77
C GLN A 344 -9.04 7.35 3.20
N VAL A 345 -9.30 6.13 2.71
CA VAL A 345 -10.47 5.33 3.11
C VAL A 345 -10.44 5.04 4.62
N THR A 346 -9.27 4.70 5.16
CA THR A 346 -9.12 4.42 6.60
C THR A 346 -9.39 5.67 7.44
N VAL A 347 -8.86 6.83 7.05
CA VAL A 347 -9.12 8.11 7.73
C VAL A 347 -10.60 8.49 7.65
N PHE A 348 -11.25 8.26 6.51
CA PHE A 348 -12.68 8.52 6.34
C PHE A 348 -13.53 7.63 7.27
N ILE A 349 -13.21 6.34 7.38
CA ILE A 349 -13.88 5.42 8.31
C ILE A 349 -13.70 5.87 9.76
N LEU A 350 -12.48 6.26 10.15
CA LEU A 350 -12.20 6.76 11.50
C LEU A 350 -12.97 8.06 11.80
N MET A 351 -13.10 8.95 10.81
CA MET A 351 -13.89 10.17 10.92
C MET A 351 -15.38 9.86 11.13
N LEU A 352 -15.94 8.93 10.36
CA LEU A 352 -17.33 8.48 10.53
C LEU A 352 -17.56 7.86 11.92
N LEU A 353 -16.63 7.03 12.40
CA LEU A 353 -16.70 6.45 13.74
C LEU A 353 -16.63 7.52 14.82
N ALA A 354 -15.78 8.54 14.67
CA ALA A 354 -15.69 9.67 15.58
C ALA A 354 -17.00 10.49 15.60
N ILE A 355 -17.60 10.74 14.44
CA ILE A 355 -18.90 11.42 14.32
C ILE A 355 -19.99 10.61 15.02
N MET A 356 -20.08 9.29 14.76
CA MET A 356 -21.04 8.41 15.42
C MET A 356 -20.86 8.40 16.94
N PHE A 357 -19.62 8.35 17.42
CA PHE A 357 -19.29 8.42 18.84
C PHE A 357 -19.72 9.76 19.46
N CYS A 358 -19.41 10.88 18.80
CA CYS A 358 -19.83 12.22 19.22
C CYS A 358 -21.37 12.36 19.25
N ARG A 359 -22.08 11.86 18.22
CA ARG A 359 -23.55 11.85 18.18
C ARG A 359 -24.12 11.00 19.31
N LYS A 360 -23.60 9.80 19.54
CA LYS A 360 -24.02 8.92 20.65
C LYS A 360 -23.79 9.57 22.01
N ARG A 361 -22.65 10.27 22.20
CA ARG A 361 -22.34 11.01 23.42
C ARG A 361 -23.27 12.20 23.62
N LYS A 362 -23.57 12.97 22.56
CA LYS A 362 -24.52 14.09 22.59
C LYS A 362 -25.93 13.62 22.91
N TYR A 363 -26.40 12.55 22.24
CA TYR A 363 -27.71 11.94 22.49
C TYR A 363 -27.85 11.47 23.94
N LYS A 364 -26.86 10.74 24.48
CA LYS A 364 -26.85 10.33 25.89
C LYS A 364 -26.89 11.52 26.87
N LYS A 365 -26.18 12.62 26.57
CA LYS A 365 -26.23 13.83 27.40
C LYS A 365 -27.61 14.50 27.35
N LEU A 366 -28.21 14.59 26.16
CA LEU A 366 -29.51 15.23 25.97
C LEU A 366 -30.62 14.46 26.69
N LYS A 367 -30.63 13.12 26.56
CA LYS A 367 -31.59 12.25 27.27
C LYS A 367 -31.49 12.41 28.80
N LYS A 368 -30.27 12.45 29.35
CA LYS A 368 -30.06 12.72 30.78
C LYS A 368 -30.57 14.10 31.22
N LEU A 369 -30.47 15.10 30.34
CA LEU A 369 -30.96 16.44 30.63
C LEU A 369 -32.49 16.47 30.60
N GLU A 370 -33.12 15.82 29.62
CA GLU A 370 -34.57 15.66 29.53
C GLU A 370 -35.13 14.96 30.77
N GLU A 371 -34.53 13.85 31.20
CA GLU A 371 -34.90 13.12 32.43
C GLU A 371 -34.77 14.03 33.69
N LYS A 372 -33.73 14.87 33.75
CA LYS A 372 -33.53 15.81 34.86
C LYS A 372 -34.52 16.98 34.85
N VAL A 373 -34.88 17.49 33.68
CA VAL A 373 -35.91 18.54 33.56
C VAL A 373 -37.27 17.97 33.95
N HIS A 374 -37.60 16.75 33.49
CA HIS A 374 -38.88 16.12 33.81
C HIS A 374 -39.07 15.91 35.32
N SER A 375 -38.04 15.43 36.02
CA SER A 375 -38.07 15.28 37.49
C SER A 375 -38.25 16.62 38.21
N LEU A 376 -37.49 17.66 37.84
CA LEU A 376 -37.62 18.99 38.45
C LEU A 376 -39.02 19.61 38.25
N THR A 377 -39.64 19.38 37.09
CA THR A 377 -41.01 19.85 36.85
C THR A 377 -42.02 19.14 37.74
N GLN A 378 -41.88 17.82 37.95
CA GLN A 378 -42.75 17.08 38.87
C GLN A 378 -42.59 17.53 40.33
N ASP A 379 -41.36 17.77 40.80
CA ASP A 379 -41.11 18.24 42.16
C ASP A 379 -41.77 19.61 42.42
N ARG A 380 -41.68 20.53 41.46
CA ARG A 380 -42.35 21.85 41.56
C ARG A 380 -43.87 21.74 41.60
N LEU A 381 -44.45 20.86 40.77
CA LEU A 381 -45.89 20.61 40.79
C LEU A 381 -46.35 20.12 42.16
N PHE A 382 -45.56 19.24 42.76
CA PHE A 382 -45.82 18.74 44.11
C PHE A 382 -45.74 19.84 45.16
N GLU A 383 -44.71 20.69 45.16
CA GLU A 383 -44.60 21.83 46.10
C GLU A 383 -45.78 22.81 45.99
N HIS A 384 -46.21 23.16 44.77
CA HIS A 384 -47.37 24.05 44.58
C HIS A 384 -48.66 23.45 45.14
N SER A 385 -48.87 22.14 44.98
CA SER A 385 -50.05 21.46 45.53
C SER A 385 -50.04 21.46 47.07
N ILE A 386 -48.88 21.27 47.70
CA ILE A 386 -48.74 21.37 49.16
C ILE A 386 -49.04 22.79 49.65
N ALA A 387 -48.48 23.81 48.98
CA ALA A 387 -48.69 25.20 49.36
C ALA A 387 -50.18 25.60 49.28
N SER A 388 -50.86 25.19 48.22
CA SER A 388 -52.31 25.42 48.06
C SER A 388 -53.12 24.70 49.14
N LYS A 389 -52.78 23.44 49.45
CA LYS A 389 -53.46 22.67 50.50
C LYS A 389 -53.29 23.29 51.89
N SER A 390 -52.07 23.70 52.26
CA SER A 390 -51.80 24.34 53.55
C SER A 390 -52.53 25.69 53.67
N TYR A 391 -52.68 26.42 52.57
CA TYR A 391 -53.47 27.64 52.56
C TYR A 391 -54.97 27.36 52.75
N LEU A 392 -55.52 26.35 52.06
CA LEU A 392 -56.90 25.89 52.26
C LEU A 392 -57.17 25.51 53.72
N GLU A 393 -56.25 24.79 54.36
CA GLU A 393 -56.33 24.46 55.78
C GLU A 393 -56.45 25.71 56.67
N ASN A 394 -55.65 26.77 56.41
CA ASN A 394 -55.77 28.05 57.13
C ASN A 394 -57.12 28.75 56.87
N VAL A 395 -57.62 28.73 55.64
CA VAL A 395 -58.93 29.34 55.30
C VAL A 395 -60.06 28.61 56.04
N TYR A 396 -60.01 27.28 56.10
CA TYR A 396 -60.97 26.49 56.88
C TYR A 396 -60.87 26.77 58.39
N GLU A 397 -59.66 26.94 58.93
CA GLU A 397 -59.47 27.31 60.34
C GLU A 397 -60.14 28.66 60.65
N HIS A 398 -59.92 29.67 59.80
CA HIS A 398 -60.59 30.98 59.94
C HIS A 398 -62.11 30.89 59.80
N PHE A 399 -62.61 30.05 58.90
CA PHE A 399 -64.05 29.81 58.77
C PHE A 399 -64.63 29.14 60.03
N ILE A 400 -63.98 28.13 60.57
CA ILE A 400 -64.43 27.44 61.79
C ILE A 400 -64.48 28.41 62.98
N ILE A 401 -63.49 29.29 63.12
CA ILE A 401 -63.47 30.31 64.18
C ILE A 401 -64.66 31.27 64.03
N GLY A 402 -64.90 31.80 62.82
CA GLY A 402 -66.03 32.70 62.61
C GLY A 402 -67.38 32.00 62.78
N TRP A 403 -67.51 30.73 62.38
CA TRP A 403 -68.71 29.94 62.60
C TRP A 403 -68.97 29.70 64.08
N SER A 404 -67.93 29.41 64.86
CA SER A 404 -68.02 29.26 66.31
C SER A 404 -68.48 30.54 67.01
N ASP A 405 -68.07 31.73 66.53
CA ASP A 405 -68.53 33.01 67.08
C ASP A 405 -70.03 33.22 66.81
N ILE A 406 -70.47 32.91 65.59
CA ILE A 406 -71.88 32.96 65.19
C ILE A 406 -72.72 31.96 66.00
N GLU A 407 -72.26 30.71 66.14
CA GLU A 407 -72.94 29.69 66.94
C GLU A 407 -73.06 30.11 68.42
N THR A 408 -72.03 30.76 68.96
CA THR A 408 -72.06 31.32 70.33
C THR A 408 -73.13 32.40 70.46
N LYS A 409 -73.22 33.33 69.49
CA LYS A 409 -74.24 34.38 69.46
C LYS A 409 -75.66 33.82 69.28
N VAL A 410 -75.85 32.84 68.40
CA VAL A 410 -77.14 32.15 68.20
C VAL A 410 -77.58 31.44 69.49
N ASN A 411 -76.67 30.75 70.16
CA ASN A 411 -76.95 30.09 71.44
C ASN A 411 -77.29 31.10 72.56
N GLN A 412 -76.66 32.28 72.59
CA GLN A 412 -77.04 33.37 73.50
C GLN A 412 -78.46 33.86 73.24
N ILE A 413 -78.86 33.99 71.98
CA ILE A 413 -80.22 34.43 71.60
C ILE A 413 -81.27 33.37 71.99
N LEU A 414 -80.99 32.08 71.77
CA LEU A 414 -81.87 30.98 72.17
C LEU A 414 -82.08 30.93 73.70
N LEU A 415 -81.06 31.28 74.50
CA LEU A 415 -81.17 31.39 75.97
C LEU A 415 -82.04 32.57 76.43
N THR A 416 -82.25 33.59 75.60
CA THR A 416 -83.09 34.76 75.91
C THR A 416 -84.57 34.60 75.51
N GLY A 417 -84.96 33.47 74.92
CA GLY A 417 -86.36 33.13 74.64
C GLY A 417 -87.02 33.91 73.50
N ARG A 418 -86.25 34.49 72.57
CA ARG A 418 -86.79 35.07 71.32
C ARG A 418 -86.90 33.99 70.24
N GLU A 419 -88.08 33.85 69.63
CA GLU A 419 -88.35 32.87 68.56
C GLU A 419 -88.06 33.39 67.13
N GLU A 420 -87.60 34.63 66.97
CA GLU A 420 -87.26 35.21 65.66
C GLU A 420 -85.74 35.31 65.48
N ILE A 421 -85.23 34.73 64.39
CA ILE A 421 -83.84 34.85 63.96
C ILE A 421 -83.59 36.32 63.62
N ASP A 422 -82.70 36.97 64.37
CA ASP A 422 -82.35 38.36 64.14
C ASP A 422 -81.73 38.53 62.74
N ILE A 423 -82.25 39.49 61.95
CA ILE A 423 -81.74 39.82 60.60
C ILE A 423 -80.25 40.13 60.65
N GLU A 424 -79.76 40.61 61.80
CA GLU A 424 -78.36 40.91 62.06
C GLU A 424 -77.45 39.67 61.94
N ILE A 425 -77.89 38.49 62.39
CA ILE A 425 -77.13 37.23 62.26
C ILE A 425 -77.02 36.80 60.79
N TYR A 426 -78.11 36.93 60.02
CA TYR A 426 -78.08 36.62 58.58
C TYR A 426 -77.12 37.55 57.83
N ILE A 427 -77.12 38.85 58.18
CA ILE A 427 -76.18 39.82 57.61
C ILE A 427 -74.74 39.47 57.98
N GLU A 428 -74.46 39.07 59.23
CA GLU A 428 -73.13 38.63 59.66
C GLU A 428 -72.67 37.34 58.94
N ILE A 429 -73.53 36.32 58.86
CA ILE A 429 -73.23 35.08 58.11
C ILE A 429 -72.92 35.41 56.65
N LYS A 430 -73.74 36.24 56.01
CA LYS A 430 -73.53 36.65 54.62
C LYS A 430 -72.24 37.43 54.45
N ALA A 431 -71.95 38.38 55.35
CA ALA A 431 -70.70 39.15 55.32
C ALA A 431 -69.46 38.25 55.51
N MET A 432 -69.56 37.23 56.37
CA MET A 432 -68.49 36.25 56.60
C MET A 432 -68.27 35.37 55.37
N VAL A 433 -69.35 34.90 54.72
CA VAL A 433 -69.27 34.13 53.45
C VAL A 433 -68.69 35.00 52.34
N ASP A 434 -69.10 36.26 52.22
CA ASP A 434 -68.58 37.20 51.24
C ASP A 434 -67.08 37.52 51.47
N ALA A 435 -66.67 37.67 52.74
CA ALA A 435 -65.27 37.87 53.12
C ALA A 435 -64.41 36.63 52.79
N LEU A 436 -64.90 35.43 53.11
CA LEU A 436 -64.27 34.15 52.77
C LEU A 436 -64.08 34.02 51.26
N LYS A 437 -65.14 34.30 50.50
CA LYS A 437 -65.13 34.26 49.03
C LYS A 437 -64.12 35.24 48.46
N LYS A 438 -64.07 36.47 48.98
CA LYS A 438 -63.10 37.49 48.53
C LYS A 438 -61.66 37.07 48.80
N GLN A 439 -61.34 36.64 50.01
CA GLN A 439 -59.98 36.21 50.39
C GLN A 439 -59.55 34.97 49.60
N THR A 440 -60.45 34.01 49.40
CA THR A 440 -60.19 32.80 48.61
C THR A 440 -59.90 33.16 47.14
N ASN A 441 -60.71 34.04 46.54
CA ASN A 441 -60.51 34.47 45.16
C ASN A 441 -59.21 35.26 44.95
N GLU A 442 -58.86 36.16 45.88
CA GLU A 442 -57.58 36.91 45.83
C GLU A 442 -56.37 35.97 45.85
N GLN A 443 -56.42 34.91 46.66
CA GLN A 443 -55.30 33.97 46.79
C GLN A 443 -55.24 32.95 45.66
N LEU A 444 -56.37 32.43 45.19
CA LEU A 444 -56.41 31.62 43.97
C LEU A 444 -55.83 32.39 42.79
N LEU A 445 -56.08 33.70 42.73
CA LEU A 445 -55.52 34.56 41.69
C LEU A 445 -53.99 34.71 41.81
N ILE A 446 -53.47 34.88 43.02
CA ILE A 446 -52.01 34.94 43.27
C ILE A 446 -51.36 33.61 42.89
N VAL A 447 -51.88 32.48 43.37
CA VAL A 447 -51.36 31.14 43.07
C VAL A 447 -51.40 30.85 41.57
N ALA A 448 -52.49 31.21 40.88
CA ALA A 448 -52.58 31.06 39.44
C ALA A 448 -51.52 31.88 38.70
N LYS A 449 -51.30 33.13 39.12
CA LYS A 449 -50.31 34.03 38.51
C LYS A 449 -48.88 33.54 38.77
N ASP A 450 -48.57 33.14 40.00
CA ASP A 450 -47.26 32.59 40.37
C ASP A 450 -46.96 31.31 39.60
N TYR A 451 -47.93 30.39 39.53
CA TYR A 451 -47.82 29.15 38.77
C TYR A 451 -47.55 29.42 37.28
N LEU A 452 -48.35 30.28 36.64
CA LEU A 452 -48.13 30.64 35.24
C LEU A 452 -46.79 31.35 35.04
N SER A 453 -46.35 32.15 36.01
CA SER A 453 -45.08 32.87 35.97
C SER A 453 -43.83 31.99 36.17
N SER A 454 -44.00 30.77 36.69
CA SER A 454 -42.91 29.84 37.02
C SER A 454 -42.15 29.29 35.80
N ASP A 455 -42.75 29.39 34.59
CA ASP A 455 -42.08 29.14 33.32
C ASP A 455 -41.40 30.42 32.82
N LEU A 456 -40.06 30.44 32.97
CA LEU A 456 -39.19 31.60 32.70
C LEU A 456 -39.35 32.17 31.28
N TYR A 457 -39.86 31.38 30.33
CA TYR A 457 -39.99 31.77 28.93
C TYR A 457 -41.40 32.26 28.53
N LEU A 458 -42.45 31.79 29.20
CA LEU A 458 -43.84 32.01 28.77
C LEU A 458 -44.71 32.72 29.81
N GLY A 459 -44.23 32.88 31.04
CA GLY A 459 -45.12 33.14 32.17
C GLY A 459 -45.85 34.49 32.19
N LYS A 460 -45.25 35.56 31.66
CA LYS A 460 -45.95 36.85 31.47
C LYS A 460 -46.98 36.82 30.34
N LYS A 461 -46.71 36.05 29.28
CA LYS A 461 -47.62 35.91 28.14
C LYS A 461 -48.82 35.05 28.50
N LEU A 462 -48.61 34.01 29.32
CA LEU A 462 -49.63 33.11 29.81
C LEU A 462 -50.58 33.78 30.81
N SER A 463 -50.04 34.48 31.81
CA SER A 463 -50.86 35.21 32.80
C SER A 463 -51.67 36.36 32.18
N GLY A 464 -51.14 37.04 31.16
CA GLY A 464 -51.87 38.09 30.44
C GLY A 464 -52.95 37.60 29.47
N ALA A 465 -52.96 36.31 29.11
CA ALA A 465 -53.94 35.74 28.18
C ALA A 465 -55.28 35.36 28.85
N LEU A 466 -55.29 35.24 30.17
CA LEU A 466 -56.45 34.84 30.98
C LEU A 466 -56.96 36.02 31.81
N THR A 467 -58.28 36.12 31.96
CA THR A 467 -58.90 37.07 32.90
C THR A 467 -58.74 36.58 34.34
N ASP A 468 -58.91 37.47 35.33
CA ASP A 468 -58.84 37.06 36.75
C ASP A 468 -59.88 35.96 37.08
N THR A 469 -61.07 36.00 36.45
CA THR A 469 -62.08 34.93 36.56
C THR A 469 -61.62 33.62 35.91
N ASP A 470 -61.00 33.68 34.72
CA ASP A 470 -60.43 32.48 34.07
C ASP A 470 -59.37 31.82 34.96
N LEU A 471 -58.54 32.63 35.63
CA LEU A 471 -57.48 32.16 36.53
C LEU A 471 -58.04 31.49 37.79
N ILE A 472 -59.09 32.07 38.38
CA ILE A 472 -59.79 31.47 39.53
C ILE A 472 -60.43 30.14 39.14
N ILE A 473 -61.16 30.08 38.02
CA ILE A 473 -61.81 28.85 37.55
C ILE A 473 -60.76 27.76 37.23
N LEU A 474 -59.65 28.15 36.59
CA LEU A 474 -58.55 27.24 36.30
C LEU A 474 -57.96 26.62 37.58
N MET A 475 -57.75 27.42 38.64
CA MET A 475 -57.27 26.88 39.92
C MET A 475 -58.32 26.02 40.62
N LEU A 476 -59.59 26.39 40.60
CA LEU A 476 -60.65 25.58 41.20
C LEU A 476 -60.82 24.23 40.48
N CYS A 477 -60.68 24.20 39.15
CA CYS A 477 -60.66 22.95 38.38
C CYS A 477 -59.47 22.07 38.75
N HIS A 478 -58.28 22.67 38.88
CA HIS A 478 -57.08 21.96 39.29
C HIS A 478 -57.21 21.36 40.69
N LEU A 479 -57.86 22.09 41.61
CA LEU A 479 -58.16 21.63 42.97
C LEU A 479 -59.37 20.67 43.04
N GLN A 480 -59.91 20.25 41.89
CA GLN A 480 -61.01 19.29 41.77
C GLN A 480 -62.31 19.74 42.48
N TYR A 481 -62.59 21.04 42.52
CA TYR A 481 -63.89 21.54 42.98
C TYR A 481 -65.00 21.10 42.03
N SER A 482 -66.17 20.76 42.58
CA SER A 482 -67.35 20.41 41.78
C SER A 482 -67.84 21.61 40.97
N GLU A 483 -68.49 21.35 39.84
CA GLU A 483 -69.05 22.38 38.97
C GLU A 483 -69.99 23.34 39.73
N GLU A 484 -70.81 22.80 40.63
CA GLU A 484 -71.71 23.56 41.51
C GLU A 484 -70.94 24.50 42.46
N ALA A 485 -69.84 24.02 43.06
CA ALA A 485 -69.02 24.83 43.95
C ALA A 485 -68.30 25.96 43.20
N ILE A 486 -67.81 25.68 41.98
CA ILE A 486 -67.19 26.70 41.12
C ILE A 486 -68.21 27.78 40.77
N ALA A 487 -69.41 27.39 40.32
CA ALA A 487 -70.48 28.32 39.96
C ALA A 487 -70.85 29.28 41.11
N PHE A 488 -70.91 28.74 42.33
CA PHE A 488 -71.16 29.49 43.55
C PHE A 488 -70.05 30.49 43.89
N ILE A 489 -68.79 30.04 43.83
CA ILE A 489 -67.62 30.88 44.15
C ILE A 489 -67.47 32.05 43.18
N ILE A 490 -67.86 31.91 41.91
CA ILE A 490 -67.74 33.00 40.92
C ILE A 490 -68.99 33.88 40.78
N ASP A 491 -70.03 33.67 41.60
CA ASP A 491 -71.29 34.43 41.59
C ASP A 491 -72.08 34.37 40.26
N SER A 492 -72.05 33.21 39.60
CA SER A 492 -72.82 32.99 38.38
C SER A 492 -74.30 32.75 38.71
N LYS A 493 -75.13 33.80 38.71
CA LYS A 493 -76.59 33.67 38.89
C LYS A 493 -77.28 33.22 37.58
N GLY A 494 -77.66 31.95 37.48
CA GLY A 494 -78.65 31.45 36.50
C GLY A 494 -78.23 30.24 35.66
N ASN A 495 -79.20 29.68 34.92
CA ASN A 495 -79.13 28.46 34.08
C ASN A 495 -78.15 28.49 32.88
N THR A 496 -77.06 29.26 32.95
CA THR A 496 -76.11 29.50 31.85
C THR A 496 -74.65 29.18 32.20
N PHE A 497 -74.36 28.62 33.38
CA PHE A 497 -73.02 28.15 33.71
C PHE A 497 -72.78 26.76 33.10
N ASN A 498 -71.81 26.64 32.21
CA ASN A 498 -71.35 25.37 31.64
C ASN A 498 -69.83 25.31 31.77
N LEU A 499 -69.33 24.52 32.73
CA LEU A 499 -67.90 24.43 33.01
C LEU A 499 -67.12 23.86 31.81
N THR A 500 -67.74 22.99 31.01
CA THR A 500 -67.10 22.37 29.84
C THR A 500 -66.74 23.41 28.77
N ASP A 501 -67.67 24.32 28.46
CA ASP A 501 -67.43 25.39 27.48
C ASP A 501 -66.37 26.39 27.97
N ILE A 502 -66.36 26.66 29.28
CA ILE A 502 -65.37 27.55 29.92
C ILE A 502 -63.98 26.90 29.88
N LYS A 503 -63.86 25.62 30.26
CA LYS A 503 -62.59 24.86 30.17
C LYS A 503 -62.05 24.88 28.75
N TRP A 504 -62.89 24.63 27.75
CA TRP A 504 -62.49 24.68 26.34
C TRP A 504 -61.97 26.05 25.91
N ASN A 505 -62.59 27.14 26.37
CA ASN A 505 -62.13 28.49 26.03
C ASN A 505 -60.79 28.83 26.72
N ILE A 506 -60.61 28.42 27.99
CA ILE A 506 -59.35 28.60 28.73
C ILE A 506 -58.23 27.78 28.07
N GLU A 507 -58.49 26.53 27.72
CA GLU A 507 -57.59 25.64 26.98
C GLU A 507 -57.11 26.28 25.67
N ARG A 508 -58.04 26.82 24.87
CA ARG A 508 -57.70 27.53 23.63
C ARG A 508 -56.80 28.75 23.87
N LYS A 509 -57.08 29.55 24.90
CA LYS A 509 -56.26 30.73 25.26
C LYS A 509 -54.85 30.31 25.68
N LEU A 510 -54.71 29.24 26.47
CA LEU A 510 -53.41 28.71 26.91
C LEU A 510 -52.59 28.14 25.75
N HIS A 511 -53.23 27.43 24.81
CA HIS A 511 -52.59 26.97 23.58
C HIS A 511 -52.04 28.11 22.74
N GLN A 512 -52.84 29.18 22.52
CA GLN A 512 -52.41 30.37 21.77
C GLN A 512 -51.26 31.10 22.47
N ALA A 513 -51.26 31.09 23.81
CA ALA A 513 -50.19 31.67 24.60
C ALA A 513 -48.89 30.84 24.57
N GLY A 514 -48.94 29.57 24.13
CA GLY A 514 -47.77 28.71 23.90
C GLY A 514 -47.55 27.62 24.95
N MET A 515 -48.54 27.35 25.81
CA MET A 515 -48.47 26.23 26.77
C MET A 515 -48.64 24.89 26.03
N ASN A 516 -47.87 23.87 26.43
CA ASN A 516 -47.99 22.54 25.86
C ASN A 516 -49.27 21.82 26.32
N GLU A 517 -49.77 20.91 25.49
CA GLU A 517 -50.99 20.11 25.73
C GLU A 517 -50.98 19.39 27.09
N PHE A 518 -49.83 18.85 27.48
CA PHE A 518 -49.69 18.08 28.71
C PHE A 518 -49.97 18.95 29.95
N ASN A 519 -49.38 20.15 30.01
CA ASN A 519 -49.57 21.09 31.10
C ASN A 519 -51.00 21.64 31.15
N ILE A 520 -51.64 21.84 29.99
CA ILE A 520 -53.04 22.30 29.92
C ILE A 520 -53.98 21.23 30.50
N LYS A 521 -53.76 19.96 30.12
CA LYS A 521 -54.55 18.84 30.64
C LYS A 521 -54.39 18.67 32.15
N ALA A 522 -53.16 18.73 32.67
CA ALA A 522 -52.90 18.63 34.10
C ALA A 522 -53.60 19.73 34.94
N LEU A 523 -53.92 20.88 34.35
CA LEU A 523 -54.59 21.99 35.05
C LEU A 523 -56.11 21.93 34.96
N LEU A 524 -56.65 21.67 33.77
CA LEU A 524 -58.10 21.74 33.53
C LEU A 524 -58.81 20.40 33.73
N TYR A 525 -58.09 19.29 33.60
CA TYR A 525 -58.61 17.92 33.67
C TYR A 525 -57.67 17.04 34.52
N PRO A 526 -57.54 17.30 35.83
CA PRO A 526 -56.64 16.56 36.71
C PRO A 526 -57.12 15.13 37.06
N GLU A 527 -57.94 14.50 36.20
CA GLU A 527 -58.43 13.12 36.35
C GLU A 527 -57.47 12.07 35.79
#